data_AF-A0A6H1ZFV4-F1
#
_entry.id   AF-A0A6H1ZFV4-F1
#
_cell.length_a   1.000
_cell.length_b   1.000
_cell.length_c   1.000
_cell.angle_alpha   90.00
_cell.angle_beta   90.00
_cell.angle_gamma   90.00
#
_symmetry.space_group_name_H-M   'P 1'
#
loop_
_entity.id
_entity.type
_entity.pdbx_description
1 polymer ?
#
loop_
_entity_poly.entity_id
_entity_poly.type
_entity_poly.pdbx_seq_one_letter_code
_entity_poly.pdbx_strand_id
1 'polypeptide(L)'
;MRLTYSANGVSGHIDLPVACVEVMTAESLAELAASCHWRDHHPNEMPGLRTQVHLQDMDGHELGMFEVRREMRPIFTASALPGRG
;
A
#
# COMPACT_ATOMS: atom_id res chain seq x y z
N MET A 1 -0.64 -4.97 -13.84
CA MET A 1 -2.02 -5.03 -13.33
C MET A 1 -2.32 -3.73 -12.63
N ARG A 2 -3.49 -3.17 -12.88
CA ARG A 2 -3.95 -1.94 -12.21
C ARG A 2 -4.88 -2.33 -11.07
N LEU A 3 -4.65 -1.80 -9.88
CA LEU A 3 -5.58 -1.89 -8.77
C LEU A 3 -6.23 -0.54 -8.59
N THR A 4 -7.54 -0.50 -8.41
CA THR A 4 -8.26 0.72 -8.08
C THR A 4 -8.55 0.74 -6.58
N TYR A 5 -8.49 1.92 -5.98
CA TYR A 5 -8.75 2.06 -4.55
C TYR A 5 -9.54 3.33 -4.25
N SER A 6 -10.19 3.35 -3.09
CA SER A 6 -10.71 4.56 -2.46
C SER A 6 -10.11 4.68 -1.06
N ALA A 7 -9.35 5.73 -0.81
CA ALA A 7 -8.71 6.00 0.47
C ALA A 7 -9.35 7.25 1.09
N ASN A 8 -9.98 7.09 2.26
CA ASN A 8 -10.76 8.15 2.92
C ASN A 8 -11.79 8.83 1.99
N GLY A 9 -12.35 8.07 1.04
CA GLY A 9 -13.31 8.56 0.04
C GLY A 9 -12.68 9.17 -1.21
N VAL A 10 -11.35 9.24 -1.31
CA VAL A 10 -10.63 9.72 -2.50
C VAL A 10 -10.18 8.54 -3.34
N SER A 11 -10.63 8.50 -4.59
CA SER A 11 -10.27 7.42 -5.53
C SER A 11 -8.86 7.60 -6.09
N GLY A 12 -8.18 6.48 -6.28
CA GLY A 12 -6.87 6.41 -6.92
C GLY A 12 -6.63 5.05 -7.57
N HIS A 13 -5.45 4.89 -8.15
CA HIS A 13 -5.03 3.61 -8.71
C HIS A 13 -3.54 3.37 -8.49
N ILE A 14 -3.14 2.11 -8.53
CA ILE A 14 -1.76 1.67 -8.44
C ILE A 14 -1.49 0.71 -9.60
N ASP A 15 -0.43 0.98 -10.35
CA ASP A 15 0.06 0.06 -11.38
C ASP A 15 1.18 -0.80 -10.78
N LEU A 16 0.95 -2.12 -10.71
CA LEU A 16 1.89 -3.10 -10.18
C LEU A 16 2.18 -4.22 -11.18
N PRO A 17 3.39 -4.79 -11.18
CA PRO A 17 3.65 -6.05 -11.86
C PRO A 17 2.72 -7.15 -11.35
N VAL A 18 2.21 -8.01 -12.24
CA VAL A 18 1.30 -9.12 -11.88
C VAL A 18 1.91 -10.01 -10.80
N ALA A 19 3.20 -10.33 -10.93
CA ALA A 19 3.93 -11.14 -9.97
C ALA A 19 3.91 -10.56 -8.54
N CYS A 20 3.84 -9.23 -8.38
CA CYS A 20 3.71 -8.62 -7.06
C CYS A 20 2.32 -8.81 -6.48
N VAL A 21 1.27 -8.71 -7.30
CA VAL A 21 -0.11 -8.89 -6.86
C VAL A 21 -0.36 -10.34 -6.42
N GLU A 22 0.22 -11.32 -7.11
CA GLU A 22 0.04 -12.75 -6.79
C GLU A 22 0.65 -13.17 -5.45
N VAL A 23 1.68 -12.48 -4.97
CA VAL A 23 2.41 -12.83 -3.74
C VAL A 23 2.03 -11.95 -2.54
N MET A 24 1.36 -10.83 -2.77
CA MET A 24 0.95 -9.91 -1.71
C MET A 24 -0.41 -10.29 -1.14
N THR A 25 -0.57 -10.13 0.17
CA THR A 25 -1.89 -10.24 0.80
C THR A 25 -2.73 -8.98 0.51
N ALA A 26 -4.05 -9.08 0.65
CA ALA A 26 -4.93 -7.94 0.46
C ALA A 26 -4.64 -6.79 1.44
N GLU A 27 -4.24 -7.10 2.67
CA GLU A 27 -3.79 -6.11 3.66
C GLU A 27 -2.51 -5.41 3.21
N SER A 28 -1.56 -6.14 2.62
CA SER A 28 -0.32 -5.55 2.10
C SER A 28 -0.61 -4.59 0.93
N LEU A 29 -1.56 -4.96 0.07
CA LEU A 29 -2.04 -4.08 -1.00
C LEU A 29 -2.76 -2.85 -0.44
N ALA A 30 -3.50 -2.99 0.65
CA ALA A 30 -4.18 -1.87 1.31
C ALA A 30 -3.18 -0.92 1.97
N GLU A 31 -2.16 -1.43 2.66
CA GLU A 31 -1.05 -0.64 3.20
C GLU A 31 -0.33 0.15 2.08
N LEU A 32 -0.08 -0.49 0.94
CA LEU A 32 0.51 0.17 -0.23
C LEU A 32 -0.40 1.25 -0.81
N ALA A 33 -1.71 0.99 -0.93
CA ALA A 33 -2.69 1.97 -1.40
C ALA A 33 -2.78 3.19 -0.50
N ALA A 34 -2.80 3.00 0.82
CA ALA A 34 -2.71 4.11 1.77
C ALA A 34 -1.41 4.90 1.57
N SER A 35 -0.27 4.22 1.39
CA SER A 35 1.02 4.89 1.16
C SER A 35 1.02 5.73 -0.12
N CYS A 36 0.51 5.20 -1.24
CA CYS A 36 0.36 5.96 -2.49
C CYS A 36 -0.58 7.15 -2.31
N HIS A 37 -1.74 6.96 -1.68
CA HIS A 37 -2.70 8.04 -1.44
C HIS A 37 -2.07 9.24 -0.74
N TRP A 38 -1.39 9.01 0.39
CA TRP A 38 -0.74 10.08 1.15
C TRP A 38 0.39 10.74 0.38
N ARG A 39 1.18 9.97 -0.39
CA ARG A 39 2.24 10.52 -1.22
C ARG A 39 1.70 11.41 -2.34
N ASP A 40 0.61 10.99 -2.99
CA ASP A 40 0.14 11.60 -4.23
C ASP A 40 -0.79 12.79 -3.95
N HIS A 41 -1.63 12.71 -2.91
CA HIS A 41 -2.63 13.74 -2.60
C HIS A 41 -2.21 14.67 -1.46
N HIS A 42 -1.32 14.22 -0.58
CA HIS A 42 -0.95 14.92 0.66
C HIS A 42 0.59 14.92 0.91
N PRO A 43 1.43 15.28 -0.08
CA PRO A 43 2.87 15.08 -0.01
C PRO A 43 3.58 15.85 1.12
N ASN A 44 2.97 16.94 1.60
CA ASN A 44 3.51 17.79 2.66
C ASN A 44 2.83 17.55 4.02
N GLU A 45 1.93 16.57 4.11
CA GLU A 45 1.22 16.25 5.34
C GLU A 45 1.71 14.93 5.91
N MET A 46 1.66 14.82 7.23
CA MET A 46 1.89 13.55 7.88
C MET A 46 0.65 12.67 7.71
N PRO A 47 0.80 11.39 7.29
CA PRO A 47 -0.33 10.48 7.21
C PRO A 47 -1.16 10.46 8.49
N GLY A 48 -2.47 10.49 8.34
CA GLY A 48 -3.42 10.35 9.44
C GLY A 48 -3.17 9.07 10.24
N LEU A 49 -3.63 9.04 11.50
CA LEU A 49 -3.48 7.85 12.35
C LEU A 49 -4.17 6.62 11.76
N ARG A 50 -5.23 6.84 10.96
CA ARG A 50 -6.02 5.82 10.30
C ARG A 50 -6.33 6.28 8.88
N THR A 51 -6.30 5.34 7.95
CA THR A 51 -6.74 5.51 6.58
C THR A 51 -7.68 4.36 6.26
N GLN A 52 -8.91 4.67 5.90
CA GLN A 52 -9.85 3.66 5.44
C GLN A 52 -9.62 3.44 3.94
N VAL A 53 -9.28 2.21 3.56
CA VAL A 53 -8.98 1.82 2.18
C VAL A 53 -10.00 0.80 1.71
N HIS A 54 -10.61 1.09 0.57
CA HIS A 54 -11.44 0.14 -0.17
C HIS A 54 -10.67 -0.27 -1.41
N LEU A 55 -10.47 -1.57 -1.62
CA LEU A 55 -9.73 -2.10 -2.76
C LEU A 55 -10.65 -2.77 -3.76
N GLN A 56 -10.38 -2.53 -5.04
CA GLN A 56 -11.07 -3.13 -6.16
C GLN A 56 -10.06 -3.55 -7.24
N ASP A 57 -10.34 -4.64 -7.93
CA ASP A 57 -9.55 -5.05 -9.11
C ASP A 57 -9.92 -4.21 -10.36
N MET A 58 -9.36 -4.57 -11.52
CA MET A 58 -9.64 -3.86 -12.78
C MET A 58 -11.07 -4.06 -13.29
N ASP A 59 -11.71 -5.15 -12.88
CA ASP A 59 -13.08 -5.51 -13.26
C ASP A 59 -14.11 -4.90 -12.28
N GLY A 60 -13.64 -4.15 -11.27
CA GLY A 60 -14.46 -3.55 -10.22
C GLY A 60 -14.90 -4.55 -9.15
N HIS A 61 -14.32 -5.75 -9.11
CA HIS A 61 -14.60 -6.70 -8.05
C HIS A 61 -14.00 -6.20 -6.74
N GLU A 62 -14.81 -6.23 -5.69
CA GLU A 62 -14.40 -5.77 -4.36
C GLU A 62 -13.43 -6.77 -3.74
N LEU A 63 -12.19 -6.33 -3.52
CA LEU A 63 -11.16 -7.10 -2.84
C LEU A 63 -11.24 -6.95 -1.32
N GLY A 64 -11.95 -5.92 -0.85
CA GLY A 64 -12.31 -5.72 0.55
C GLY A 64 -12.07 -4.31 1.06
N MET A 65 -12.38 -4.13 2.34
CA MET A 65 -12.24 -2.88 3.07
C MET A 65 -11.31 -3.03 4.28
N PHE A 66 -10.38 -2.10 4.42
CA PHE A 66 -9.28 -2.18 5.37
C PHE A 66 -9.11 -0.87 6.14
N GLU A 67 -8.84 -0.95 7.45
CA GLU A 67 -8.32 0.17 8.24
C GLU A 67 -6.79 0.05 8.28
N VAL A 68 -6.10 0.95 7.59
CA VAL A 68 -4.63 1.04 7.65
C VAL A 68 -4.24 2.04 8.72
N ARG A 69 -3.44 1.58 9.68
CA ARG A 69 -3.03 2.38 10.84
C ARG A 69 -1.59 2.81 10.71
N ARG A 70 -1.32 4.09 11.02
CA ARG A 70 0.05 4.59 11.10
C ARG A 70 0.67 4.16 12.43
N GLU A 71 1.47 3.09 12.41
CA GLU A 71 2.15 2.55 13.58
C GLU A 71 3.67 2.53 13.37
N MET A 72 4.43 2.85 14.43
CA MET A 72 5.87 2.65 14.43
C MET A 72 6.15 1.15 14.61
N ARG A 73 6.63 0.49 13.55
CA ARG A 73 7.12 -0.89 13.62
C ARG A 73 8.64 -0.90 13.73
N PRO A 74 9.24 -1.84 14.49
CA PRO A 74 10.69 -2.03 14.48
C PRO A 74 11.15 -2.44 13.07
N ILE A 75 12.13 -1.72 12.53
CA ILE A 75 12.75 -2.03 11.23
C ILE A 75 14.04 -2.82 11.44
N PHE A 76 14.19 -3.92 10.70
CA PHE A 76 15.45 -4.67 10.64
C PHE A 76 16.31 -4.12 9.51
N THR A 77 17.56 -3.78 9.79
CA THR A 77 18.51 -3.27 8.80
C THR A 77 19.57 -4.33 8.50
N ALA A 78 19.76 -4.66 7.23
CA ALA A 78 20.83 -5.54 6.78
C ALA A 78 22.06 -4.72 6.35
N SER A 79 23.25 -5.23 6.64
CA SER A 79 24.52 -4.70 6.15
C SER A 79 25.25 -5.75 5.34
N ALA A 80 25.89 -5.35 4.25
CA ALA A 80 26.70 -6.25 3.45
C ALA A 80 27.90 -6.76 4.26
N LEU A 81 28.12 -8.07 4.25
CA LEU A 81 29.34 -8.66 4.78
C LEU A 81 30.42 -8.65 3.70
N PRO A 82 31.69 -8.34 4.02
CA PRO A 82 32.77 -8.45 3.06
C PRO A 82 32.87 -9.91 2.60
N GLY A 83 32.75 -10.14 1.29
CA GLY A 83 32.92 -11.45 0.70
C GLY A 83 34.33 -11.98 0.98
N ARG A 84 34.45 -13.26 1.36
CA ARG A 84 35.75 -13.94 1.37
C ARG A 84 36.21 -14.08 -0.08
N GLY A 85 37.19 -13.27 -0.47
CA GLY A 85 37.97 -13.48 -1.70
C GLY A 85 38.89 -14.70 -1.59
#